data_AF-A0A067EE87-F1
#
_entry.id   AF-A0A067EE87-F1
#
_cell.length_a   1.000
_cell.length_b   1.000
_cell.length_c   1.000
_cell.angle_alpha   90.00
_cell.angle_beta   90.00
_cell.angle_gamma   90.00
#
_symmetry.space_group_name_H-M   'P 1'
#
loop_
_entity.id
_entity.type
_entity.pdbx_description
1 polymer ?
#
loop_
_entity_poly.entity_id
_entity_poly.type
_entity_poly.pdbx_seq_one_letter_code
_entity_poly.pdbx_strand_id
1 'polypeptide(L)'
;MGRGRVKCEQKKEIETFVECKEVKAVVSIGCCYNLLSEEGIDLAGSPSGFPISHGVKSLGFTLGKSSRDLACQSAERWRSLEMDAGVRNFELHAFRAAFQMVLCKYYPEVIVTSPSVGRQGKALRRQQQRRILESRLHIEDHTCPSFDQKHCGIAYSFLNPKESKMDNKSVSMLDTAALSHGNSFNRSTRCEHTVSDDKYLLFEKYCLSGLCRLDLKPLDNLNLHRLWDEAEPFADIIGPYWSLRAALAPVLETYILLDRLLFLQEQGSSLEAVMLPVFDPVLSPRNVAIIAKKPKS
;
A
#
# COMPACT_ATOMS: atom_id res chain seq x y z
N MET A 1 17.79 13.71 12.80
CA MET A 1 16.45 14.33 12.80
C MET A 1 15.40 13.23 12.72
N GLY A 2 14.68 12.95 13.80
CA GLY A 2 13.60 11.95 13.78
C GLY A 2 12.50 12.42 12.83
N ARG A 3 12.09 11.57 11.89
CA ARG A 3 10.87 11.82 11.12
C ARG A 3 9.72 11.85 12.12
N GLY A 4 9.15 13.04 12.35
CA GLY A 4 7.93 13.18 13.15
C GLY A 4 6.89 12.19 12.63
N ARG A 5 6.35 11.36 13.52
CA ARG A 5 5.33 10.36 13.15
C ARG A 5 4.11 11.16 12.68
N VAL A 6 3.86 11.16 11.37
CA VAL A 6 2.67 11.81 10.77
C VAL A 6 1.45 11.19 11.45
N LYS A 7 0.70 11.98 12.22
CA LYS A 7 -0.55 11.53 12.86
C LYS A 7 -1.69 11.65 11.85
N CYS A 8 -2.69 10.77 11.95
CA CYS A 8 -3.88 10.89 11.11
C CYS A 8 -4.66 12.16 11.48
N GLU A 9 -4.86 13.07 10.52
CA GLU A 9 -5.61 14.32 10.74
C GLU A 9 -7.13 14.15 10.58
N GLN A 10 -7.59 12.98 10.15
CA GLN A 10 -9.02 12.75 9.87
C GLN A 10 -9.92 12.91 11.10
N LYS A 11 -9.39 12.67 12.31
CA LYS A 11 -10.13 12.96 13.55
C LYS A 11 -10.34 14.48 13.70
N LYS A 12 -9.25 15.24 13.55
CA LYS A 12 -9.22 16.69 13.69
C LYS A 12 -10.20 17.34 12.71
N GLU A 13 -10.31 16.83 11.49
CA GLU A 13 -11.27 17.31 10.48
C GLU A 13 -12.71 17.26 10.99
N ILE A 14 -13.18 16.10 11.46
CA ILE A 14 -14.57 15.89 11.90
C ILE A 14 -14.84 16.65 13.22
N GLU A 15 -13.90 16.66 14.16
CA GLU A 15 -14.05 17.43 15.41
C GLU A 15 -14.10 18.95 15.13
N THR A 16 -13.20 19.45 14.28
CA THR A 16 -13.21 20.87 13.88
C THR A 16 -14.53 21.25 13.24
N PHE A 17 -15.09 20.38 12.40
CA PHE A 17 -16.42 20.61 11.83
C PHE A 17 -17.48 20.73 12.92
N VAL A 18 -17.49 19.86 13.94
CA VAL A 18 -18.46 19.94 15.04
C VAL A 18 -18.28 21.24 15.84
N GLU A 19 -17.05 21.55 16.26
CA GLU A 19 -16.72 22.69 17.12
C GLU A 19 -16.89 24.05 16.43
N CYS A 20 -16.55 24.16 15.15
CA CYS A 20 -16.56 25.43 14.43
C CYS A 20 -17.95 25.77 13.85
N LYS A 21 -18.61 26.80 14.39
CA LYS A 21 -19.95 27.24 13.95
C LYS A 21 -20.00 27.80 12.52
N GLU A 22 -18.87 28.27 12.02
CA GLU A 22 -18.74 28.85 10.67
C GLU A 22 -18.74 27.76 9.59
N VAL A 23 -18.19 26.58 9.88
CA VAL A 23 -18.20 25.46 8.94
C VAL A 23 -19.60 24.85 8.87
N LYS A 24 -20.21 24.91 7.68
CA LYS A 24 -21.59 24.45 7.45
C LYS A 24 -21.69 23.03 6.93
N ALA A 25 -20.63 22.49 6.33
CA ALA A 25 -20.58 21.13 5.84
C ALA A 25 -19.15 20.58 5.84
N VAL A 26 -19.03 19.26 5.88
CA VAL A 26 -17.76 18.52 5.75
C VAL A 26 -17.97 17.31 4.84
N VAL A 27 -16.95 16.99 4.05
CA VAL A 27 -16.86 15.77 3.23
C VAL A 27 -15.55 15.10 3.57
N SER A 28 -15.61 14.08 4.43
CA SER A 28 -14.42 13.36 4.90
C SER A 28 -14.28 12.04 4.17
N ILE A 29 -13.12 11.80 3.56
CA ILE A 29 -12.79 10.57 2.85
C ILE A 29 -11.70 9.82 3.61
N GLY A 30 -11.94 8.52 3.86
CA GLY A 30 -10.99 7.57 4.43
C GLY A 30 -9.63 7.53 3.73
N CYS A 31 -8.49 7.56 4.43
CA CYS A 31 -7.19 7.46 3.74
C CYS A 31 -6.03 6.86 4.55
N CYS A 32 -6.02 6.96 5.89
CA CYS A 32 -4.84 6.63 6.72
C CYS A 32 -5.19 6.00 8.08
N TYR A 33 -6.04 4.98 8.10
CA TYR A 33 -6.50 4.32 9.34
C TYR A 33 -5.36 3.80 10.23
N ASN A 34 -4.26 3.34 9.62
CA ASN A 34 -3.06 2.89 10.31
C ASN A 34 -2.39 3.97 11.20
N LEU A 35 -2.72 5.25 10.99
CA LEU A 35 -2.18 6.39 11.75
C LEU A 35 -3.15 6.88 12.82
N LEU A 36 -4.30 6.22 13.02
CA LEU A 36 -5.22 6.53 14.12
C LEU A 36 -4.60 6.06 15.46
N SER A 37 -4.73 6.91 16.48
CA SER A 37 -4.41 6.59 17.88
C SER A 37 -5.60 5.89 18.56
N GLU A 38 -5.33 5.11 19.61
CA GLU A 38 -6.35 4.45 20.43
C GLU A 38 -6.02 4.63 21.92
N GLU A 39 -7.05 4.71 22.78
CA GLU A 39 -6.86 4.80 24.24
C GLU A 39 -6.20 3.52 24.78
N GLY A 40 -5.23 3.67 25.68
CA GLY A 40 -4.50 2.56 26.29
C GLY A 40 -3.22 2.11 25.55
N ILE A 41 -2.99 2.58 24.32
CA ILE A 41 -1.76 2.31 23.55
C ILE A 41 -0.82 3.53 23.50
N ASP A 42 -1.41 4.73 23.43
CA ASP A 42 -0.69 6.01 23.46
C ASP A 42 -0.90 6.72 24.82
N LEU A 43 0.10 7.47 25.29
CA LEU A 43 0.14 8.16 26.61
C LEU A 43 -1.24 8.58 27.14
N ALA A 44 -1.52 8.19 28.39
CA ALA A 44 -2.73 8.55 29.12
C ALA A 44 -3.04 10.05 28.98
N GLY A 45 -4.21 10.39 28.43
CA GLY A 45 -4.69 11.76 28.23
C GLY A 45 -4.59 12.33 26.81
N SER A 46 -4.03 11.59 25.84
CA SER A 46 -4.10 12.01 24.42
C SER A 46 -5.45 11.64 23.78
N PRO A 47 -6.10 12.55 23.06
CA PRO A 47 -7.37 12.27 22.38
C PRO A 47 -7.19 11.15 21.33
N SER A 48 -7.99 10.10 21.44
CA SER A 48 -7.95 8.90 20.59
C SER A 48 -8.55 9.11 19.19
N GLY A 49 -7.85 8.67 18.15
CA GLY A 49 -8.31 8.68 16.75
C GLY A 49 -9.40 7.66 16.44
N PHE A 50 -9.51 6.63 17.28
CA PHE A 50 -10.55 5.62 17.31
C PHE A 50 -10.65 5.03 18.74
N PRO A 51 -11.83 4.63 19.21
CA PRO A 51 -13.13 5.09 18.73
C PRO A 51 -13.35 6.57 19.12
N ILE A 52 -14.16 7.29 18.35
CA ILE A 52 -14.52 8.68 18.66
C ILE A 52 -15.97 8.83 19.15
N SER A 53 -16.90 7.99 18.68
CA SER A 53 -18.31 8.01 19.11
C SER A 53 -18.50 7.51 20.55
N HIS A 54 -19.52 8.02 21.22
CA HIS A 54 -19.93 7.52 22.52
C HIS A 54 -20.42 6.07 22.43
N GLY A 55 -21.17 5.74 21.36
CA GLY A 55 -21.67 4.38 21.12
C GLY A 55 -20.55 3.35 21.08
N VAL A 56 -19.51 3.55 20.27
CA VAL A 56 -18.40 2.59 20.17
C VAL A 56 -17.49 2.63 21.40
N LYS A 57 -17.29 3.80 22.02
CA LYS A 57 -16.57 3.92 23.30
C LYS A 57 -17.22 3.09 24.41
N SER A 58 -18.55 3.06 24.48
CA SER A 58 -19.29 2.31 25.51
C SER A 58 -19.07 0.80 25.44
N LEU A 59 -18.67 0.27 24.27
CA LEU A 59 -18.36 -1.15 24.08
C LEU A 59 -16.95 -1.52 24.57
N GLY A 60 -16.09 -0.54 24.89
CA GLY A 60 -14.72 -0.79 25.36
C GLY A 60 -13.82 -1.48 24.33
N PHE A 61 -14.15 -1.40 23.04
CA PHE A 61 -13.46 -2.11 21.98
C PHE A 61 -12.29 -1.30 21.40
N THR A 62 -11.14 -1.96 21.18
CA THR A 62 -9.97 -1.40 20.49
C THR A 62 -9.67 -2.23 19.23
N LEU A 63 -9.27 -1.59 18.11
CA LEU A 63 -8.95 -2.32 16.88
C LEU A 63 -7.53 -2.90 16.94
N GLY A 64 -6.59 -2.18 17.56
CA GLY A 64 -5.17 -2.53 17.54
C GLY A 64 -4.51 -2.24 16.19
N LYS A 65 -3.17 -2.13 16.21
CA LYS A 65 -2.38 -1.70 15.05
C LYS A 65 -2.62 -2.55 13.80
N SER A 66 -2.66 -3.88 13.95
CA SER A 66 -2.82 -4.81 12.83
C SER A 66 -4.15 -4.64 12.10
N SER A 67 -5.24 -4.42 12.84
CA SER A 67 -6.56 -4.20 12.24
C SER A 67 -6.63 -2.84 11.55
N ARG A 68 -6.03 -1.80 12.13
CA ARG A 68 -5.92 -0.47 11.50
C ARG A 68 -5.06 -0.49 10.23
N ASP A 69 -3.96 -1.24 10.24
CA ASP A 69 -3.14 -1.51 9.05
C ASP A 69 -3.94 -2.28 7.98
N LEU A 70 -4.81 -3.20 8.42
CA LEU A 70 -5.64 -4.00 7.53
C LEU A 70 -6.78 -3.21 6.89
N ALA A 71 -7.43 -2.30 7.64
CA ALA A 71 -8.42 -1.37 7.12
C ALA A 71 -7.87 -0.48 5.99
N CYS A 72 -6.55 -0.25 5.95
CA CYS A 72 -5.91 0.46 4.84
C CYS A 72 -5.71 -0.41 3.58
N GLN A 73 -6.02 -1.70 3.59
CA GLN A 73 -5.88 -2.56 2.41
C GLN A 73 -7.09 -2.46 1.50
N SER A 74 -6.89 -2.73 0.22
CA SER A 74 -7.94 -2.70 -0.80
C SER A 74 -8.06 -4.10 -1.38
N ALA A 75 -9.24 -4.69 -1.21
CA ALA A 75 -9.57 -5.99 -1.76
C ALA A 75 -9.81 -5.91 -3.27
N GLU A 76 -10.38 -4.81 -3.74
CA GLU A 76 -10.84 -4.59 -5.13
C GLU A 76 -9.67 -4.55 -6.10
N ARG A 77 -8.50 -4.08 -5.65
CA ARG A 77 -7.26 -4.14 -6.42
C ARG A 77 -6.83 -5.55 -6.80
N TRP A 78 -7.35 -6.58 -6.13
CA TRP A 78 -7.04 -7.98 -6.46
C TRP A 78 -8.03 -8.60 -7.41
N ARG A 79 -9.27 -8.10 -7.43
CA ARG A 79 -10.26 -8.53 -8.40
C ARG A 79 -9.83 -8.24 -9.85
N SER A 80 -9.02 -7.20 -10.04
CA SER A 80 -8.47 -6.80 -11.34
C SER A 80 -7.07 -7.36 -11.64
N LEU A 81 -6.49 -8.18 -10.76
CA LEU A 81 -5.18 -8.79 -11.01
C LEU A 81 -5.32 -10.09 -11.80
N GLU A 82 -4.45 -10.27 -12.79
CA GLU A 82 -4.28 -11.56 -13.46
C GLU A 82 -3.70 -12.61 -12.50
N MET A 83 -3.99 -13.89 -12.75
CA MET A 83 -3.65 -15.00 -11.85
C MET A 83 -2.14 -15.09 -11.57
N ASP A 84 -1.31 -14.92 -12.59
CA ASP A 84 0.15 -14.91 -12.49
C ASP A 84 0.66 -13.72 -11.66
N ALA A 85 0.00 -12.56 -11.76
CA ALA A 85 0.34 -11.39 -10.96
C ALA A 85 -0.03 -11.60 -9.48
N GLY A 86 -1.13 -12.31 -9.20
CA GLY A 86 -1.52 -12.75 -7.86
C GLY A 86 -0.48 -13.67 -7.22
N VAL A 87 -0.11 -14.75 -7.90
CA VAL A 87 0.90 -15.72 -7.42
C VAL A 87 2.23 -15.03 -7.11
N ARG A 88 2.71 -14.16 -8.01
CA ARG A 88 3.95 -13.39 -7.78
C ARG A 88 3.87 -12.46 -6.57
N ASN A 89 2.69 -11.95 -6.21
CA ASN A 89 2.54 -11.15 -4.99
C ASN A 89 2.61 -12.03 -3.72
N PHE A 90 2.05 -13.23 -3.74
CA PHE A 90 2.18 -14.18 -2.63
C PHE A 90 3.62 -14.60 -2.42
N GLU A 91 4.34 -14.88 -3.50
CA GLU A 91 5.78 -15.17 -3.46
C GLU A 91 6.59 -14.02 -2.82
N LEU A 92 6.35 -12.78 -3.25
CA LEU A 92 6.97 -11.61 -2.60
C LEU A 92 6.60 -11.49 -1.11
N HIS A 93 5.39 -11.86 -0.73
CA HIS A 93 4.98 -11.87 0.68
C HIS A 93 5.70 -12.98 1.47
N ALA A 94 5.94 -14.15 0.86
CA ALA A 94 6.78 -15.20 1.43
C ALA A 94 8.22 -14.71 1.61
N PHE A 95 8.83 -14.10 0.59
CA PHE A 95 10.18 -13.52 0.70
C PHE A 95 10.27 -12.43 1.78
N ARG A 96 9.22 -11.60 1.92
CA ARG A 96 9.15 -10.61 3.00
C ARG A 96 9.14 -11.26 4.38
N ALA A 97 8.38 -12.35 4.56
CA ALA A 97 8.32 -13.07 5.82
C ALA A 97 9.66 -13.75 6.13
N ALA A 98 10.24 -14.45 5.16
CA ALA A 98 11.55 -15.10 5.30
C ALA A 98 12.68 -14.07 5.53
N PHE A 99 12.64 -12.91 4.88
CA PHE A 99 13.58 -11.82 5.15
C PHE A 99 13.46 -11.28 6.58
N GLN A 100 12.25 -11.26 7.15
CA GLN A 100 12.08 -10.92 8.56
C GLN A 100 12.79 -11.94 9.47
N MET A 101 12.77 -13.24 9.12
CA MET A 101 13.53 -14.27 9.84
C MET A 101 15.04 -14.05 9.73
N VAL A 102 15.54 -13.63 8.56
CA VAL A 102 16.96 -13.22 8.36
C VAL A 102 17.32 -12.10 9.34
N LEU A 103 16.51 -11.03 9.38
CA LEU A 103 16.75 -9.90 10.27
C LEU A 103 16.70 -10.32 11.75
N CYS A 104 15.73 -11.14 12.15
CA CYS A 104 15.63 -11.63 13.53
C CYS A 104 16.85 -12.46 13.95
N LYS A 105 17.39 -13.27 13.05
CA LYS A 105 18.48 -14.20 13.35
C LYS A 105 19.85 -13.55 13.31
N TYR A 106 20.08 -12.65 12.35
CA TYR A 106 21.40 -12.11 12.05
C TYR A 106 21.57 -10.62 12.39
N TYR A 107 20.47 -9.87 12.54
CA TYR A 107 20.48 -8.43 12.79
C TYR A 107 19.44 -8.02 13.88
N PRO A 108 19.50 -8.61 15.08
CA PRO A 108 18.48 -8.40 16.12
C PRO A 108 18.36 -6.93 16.57
N GLU A 109 19.46 -6.18 16.55
CA GLU A 109 19.50 -4.74 16.84
C GLU A 109 18.65 -3.93 15.87
N VAL A 110 18.58 -4.38 14.61
CA VAL A 110 17.80 -3.72 13.57
C VAL A 110 16.31 -3.95 13.84
N ILE A 111 15.89 -5.15 14.25
CA ILE A 111 14.49 -5.47 14.57
C ILE A 111 13.90 -4.53 15.63
N VAL A 112 14.68 -4.17 16.67
CA VAL A 112 14.24 -3.26 17.74
C VAL A 112 13.80 -1.92 17.18
N THR A 113 14.46 -1.44 16.12
CA THR A 113 14.15 -0.16 15.48
C THR A 113 12.95 -0.21 14.53
N SER A 114 12.33 -1.38 14.33
CA SER A 114 11.19 -1.59 13.43
C SER A 114 11.41 -0.97 12.03
N PRO A 115 12.48 -1.38 11.33
CA PRO A 115 12.94 -0.75 10.11
C PRO A 115 11.92 -0.96 8.99
N SER A 116 11.85 0.00 8.06
CA SER A 116 10.98 -0.10 6.89
C SER A 116 11.81 -0.24 5.62
N VAL A 117 11.84 -1.46 5.07
CA VAL A 117 12.35 -1.72 3.72
C VAL A 117 11.43 -1.10 2.66
N GLY A 118 10.17 -0.77 3.00
CA GLY A 118 9.15 -0.36 2.02
C GLY A 118 8.76 -1.48 1.03
N ARG A 119 8.02 -1.14 -0.03
CA ARG A 119 7.70 -2.08 -1.12
C ARG A 119 8.79 -2.03 -2.19
N GLN A 120 9.58 -3.11 -2.30
CA GLN A 120 10.57 -3.27 -3.37
C GLN A 120 9.87 -3.38 -4.74
N GLY A 121 10.52 -2.86 -5.78
CA GLY A 121 10.05 -3.00 -7.18
C GLY A 121 8.82 -2.18 -7.58
N LYS A 122 8.18 -1.42 -6.67
CA LYS A 122 6.94 -0.67 -6.98
C LYS A 122 7.15 0.45 -8.02
N ALA A 123 8.24 1.19 -7.91
CA ALA A 123 8.59 2.25 -8.86
C ALA A 123 8.94 1.68 -10.23
N LEU A 124 9.74 0.61 -10.27
CA LEU A 124 10.11 -0.11 -11.48
C LEU A 124 8.88 -0.72 -12.17
N ARG A 125 7.99 -1.40 -11.44
CA ARG A 125 6.73 -1.94 -11.96
C ARG A 125 5.83 -0.86 -12.55
N ARG A 126 5.70 0.31 -11.89
CA ARG A 126 4.97 1.46 -12.43
C ARG A 126 5.60 2.02 -13.70
N GLN A 127 6.93 2.04 -13.78
CA GLN A 127 7.65 2.48 -14.98
C GLN A 127 7.49 1.48 -16.14
N GLN A 128 7.45 0.18 -15.84
CA GLN A 128 7.20 -0.87 -16.84
C GLN A 128 5.75 -0.90 -17.30
N GLN A 129 4.79 -0.81 -16.40
CA GLN A 129 3.36 -0.71 -16.75
C GLN A 129 3.08 0.54 -17.60
N ARG A 130 3.72 1.68 -17.28
CA ARG A 130 3.66 2.87 -18.15
C ARG A 130 4.25 2.59 -19.53
N ARG A 131 5.44 1.99 -19.61
CA ARG A 131 6.05 1.60 -20.89
C ARG A 131 5.19 0.62 -21.69
N ILE A 132 4.53 -0.34 -21.04
CA ILE A 132 3.61 -1.28 -21.68
C ILE A 132 2.37 -0.56 -22.19
N LEU A 133 1.78 0.34 -21.40
CA LEU A 133 0.63 1.15 -21.81
C LEU A 133 0.99 2.09 -22.97
N GLU A 134 2.12 2.78 -22.88
CA GLU A 134 2.68 3.62 -23.96
C GLU A 134 2.92 2.81 -25.23
N SER A 135 3.47 1.58 -25.12
CA SER A 135 3.65 0.70 -26.28
C SER A 135 2.33 0.19 -26.88
N ARG A 136 1.26 0.04 -26.07
CA ARG A 136 -0.06 -0.36 -26.57
C ARG A 136 -0.76 0.80 -27.28
N LEU A 137 -0.61 2.03 -26.77
CA LEU A 137 -1.11 3.24 -27.43
C LEU A 137 -0.43 3.46 -28.79
N HIS A 138 0.87 3.15 -28.91
CA HIS A 138 1.59 3.19 -30.19
C HIS A 138 1.17 2.08 -31.19
N ILE A 139 0.45 1.04 -30.76
CA ILE A 139 -0.08 0.01 -31.66
C ILE A 139 -1.49 0.38 -32.15
N GLU A 140 -2.27 1.09 -31.35
CA GLU A 140 -3.63 1.54 -31.73
C GLU A 140 -3.63 2.73 -32.69
N ASP A 141 -2.55 3.53 -32.76
CA ASP A 141 -2.38 4.63 -33.72
C ASP A 141 -2.16 4.19 -35.19
N HIS A 142 -2.08 2.88 -35.46
CA HIS A 142 -1.81 2.36 -36.81
C HIS A 142 -3.05 1.79 -37.53
N THR A 143 -4.24 1.88 -36.94
CA THR A 143 -5.47 1.52 -37.66
C THR A 143 -6.60 2.52 -37.37
N CYS A 144 -6.61 3.64 -38.09
CA CYS A 144 -7.86 4.39 -38.29
C CYS A 144 -7.88 5.02 -39.69
N PRO A 145 -8.90 4.75 -40.53
CA PRO A 145 -9.03 5.39 -41.82
C PRO A 145 -9.40 6.87 -41.64
N SER A 146 -8.67 7.71 -42.36
CA SER A 146 -8.80 9.17 -42.44
C SER A 146 -10.24 9.68 -42.44
N PHE A 147 -10.56 10.61 -41.53
CA PHE A 147 -11.65 11.56 -41.72
C PHE A 147 -11.24 12.98 -41.30
N ASP A 148 -11.75 13.92 -42.07
CA ASP A 148 -11.18 15.23 -42.34
C ASP A 148 -11.17 16.24 -41.17
N GLN A 149 -10.18 17.12 -41.28
CA GLN A 149 -9.80 18.23 -40.42
C GLN A 149 -10.87 19.36 -40.38
N LYS A 150 -11.16 19.90 -39.19
CA LYS A 150 -11.49 21.33 -38.98
C LYS A 150 -11.43 21.77 -37.50
N HIS A 151 -10.36 22.51 -37.20
CA HIS A 151 -10.20 23.61 -36.23
C HIS A 151 -11.02 23.64 -34.91
N CYS A 152 -10.31 23.63 -33.77
CA CYS A 152 -10.15 24.82 -32.91
C CYS A 152 -8.97 24.60 -31.94
N GLY A 153 -8.02 25.53 -31.90
CA GLY A 153 -6.83 25.45 -31.06
C GLY A 153 -7.04 26.09 -29.69
N ILE A 154 -6.21 25.67 -28.73
CA ILE A 154 -5.59 26.50 -27.69
C ILE A 154 -4.35 25.73 -27.21
N ALA A 155 -3.20 26.38 -27.26
CA ALA A 155 -1.90 25.86 -26.85
C ALA A 155 -1.73 25.94 -25.33
N TYR A 156 -1.17 24.88 -24.72
CA TYR A 156 -0.50 24.96 -23.42
C TYR A 156 0.88 24.32 -23.54
N SER A 157 1.91 25.17 -23.59
CA SER A 157 3.31 24.81 -23.55
C SER A 157 3.73 24.42 -22.13
N PHE A 158 4.05 23.15 -21.90
CA PHE A 158 4.73 22.71 -20.68
C PHE A 158 6.25 22.84 -20.83
N LEU A 159 6.83 23.72 -20.02
CA LEU A 159 8.26 23.89 -19.80
C LEU A 159 8.83 22.67 -19.07
N ASN A 160 9.83 22.02 -19.66
CA ASN A 160 10.67 21.01 -19.00
C ASN A 160 11.76 21.69 -18.14
N PRO A 161 12.00 21.24 -16.89
CA PRO A 161 13.23 21.57 -16.18
C PRO A 161 14.37 20.66 -16.67
N LYS A 162 15.48 21.29 -17.09
CA LYS A 162 16.78 20.66 -17.31
C LYS A 162 17.50 20.54 -15.97
N GLU A 163 18.01 19.36 -15.62
CA GLU A 163 19.09 19.23 -14.63
C GLU A 163 20.37 18.70 -15.30
N SER A 164 21.47 19.32 -14.90
CA SER A 164 22.81 19.29 -15.47
C SER A 164 23.61 18.04 -15.07
N LYS A 165 24.40 17.53 -16.02
CA LYS A 165 25.47 16.54 -15.81
C LYS A 165 26.71 17.19 -15.20
N MET A 166 27.36 16.49 -14.26
CA MET A 166 28.83 16.46 -14.18
C MET A 166 29.31 15.13 -13.57
N ASP A 167 30.23 14.49 -14.29
CA ASP A 167 30.95 13.22 -14.02
C ASP A 167 31.87 13.33 -12.78
N ASN A 168 32.47 12.32 -12.12
CA ASN A 168 32.63 10.88 -12.28
C ASN A 168 33.23 10.35 -10.95
N LYS A 169 32.75 9.24 -10.37
CA LYS A 169 33.63 8.29 -9.66
C LYS A 169 33.01 6.89 -9.56
N SER A 170 33.79 5.93 -10.03
CA SER A 170 33.53 4.51 -10.31
C SER A 170 33.05 3.66 -9.14
N VAL A 171 31.87 3.04 -9.27
CA VAL A 171 31.53 1.72 -8.69
C VAL A 171 30.60 1.01 -9.68
N SER A 172 30.92 -0.25 -10.00
CA SER A 172 30.29 -1.05 -11.05
C SER A 172 28.77 -1.18 -10.92
N MET A 173 28.04 -0.62 -11.88
CA MET A 173 26.65 -0.96 -12.16
C MET A 173 26.59 -2.39 -12.70
N LEU A 174 26.10 -3.34 -11.91
CA LEU A 174 25.49 -4.55 -12.44
C LEU A 174 24.20 -4.85 -11.64
N ASP A 175 23.10 -4.81 -12.38
CA ASP A 175 21.86 -5.58 -12.21
C ASP A 175 20.93 -5.35 -11.01
N THR A 176 20.08 -4.33 -11.14
CA THR A 176 18.74 -4.30 -10.51
C THR A 176 17.61 -4.64 -11.51
N ALA A 177 17.95 -5.10 -12.72
CA ALA A 177 17.01 -5.40 -13.79
C ALA A 177 16.40 -6.82 -13.73
N ALA A 178 16.96 -7.72 -12.93
CA ALA A 178 16.66 -9.16 -13.00
C ALA A 178 15.31 -9.59 -12.39
N LEU A 179 14.61 -8.74 -11.64
CA LEU A 179 13.34 -9.14 -10.98
C LEU A 179 12.08 -8.82 -11.80
N SER A 180 12.22 -8.49 -13.09
CA SER A 180 11.09 -8.01 -13.89
C SER A 180 11.12 -8.32 -15.39
N HIS A 181 12.07 -9.11 -15.88
CA HIS A 181 11.93 -9.70 -17.20
C HIS A 181 10.87 -10.80 -17.13
N GLY A 182 9.73 -10.57 -17.79
CA GLY A 182 8.80 -11.63 -18.13
C GLY A 182 9.52 -12.59 -19.08
N ASN A 183 9.71 -13.84 -18.66
CA ASN A 183 10.11 -14.89 -19.57
C ASN A 183 8.92 -15.18 -20.49
N SER A 184 9.04 -14.74 -21.74
CA SER A 184 8.27 -15.28 -22.86
C SER A 184 8.61 -16.78 -22.97
N PHE A 185 7.65 -17.64 -22.65
CA PHE A 185 7.80 -19.09 -22.76
C PHE A 185 7.83 -19.48 -24.24
N ASN A 186 9.02 -19.74 -24.79
CA ASN A 186 9.13 -20.59 -25.97
C ASN A 186 9.14 -22.05 -25.52
N ARG A 187 8.18 -22.81 -26.03
CA ARG A 187 7.96 -24.24 -25.78
C ARG A 187 9.07 -25.09 -26.44
N SER A 188 10.10 -25.47 -25.69
CA SER A 188 10.99 -26.64 -25.85
C SER A 188 12.10 -26.48 -24.79
N THR A 189 12.45 -27.37 -23.88
CA THR A 189 12.64 -28.82 -23.88
C THR A 189 12.56 -29.29 -22.41
N ARG A 190 12.05 -30.49 -22.19
CA ARG A 190 11.91 -31.17 -20.88
C ARG A 190 13.29 -31.33 -20.20
N CYS A 191 13.55 -30.57 -19.13
CA CYS A 191 14.60 -30.87 -18.16
C CYS A 191 14.10 -30.45 -16.77
N GLU A 192 14.02 -31.41 -15.85
CA GLU A 192 13.62 -31.24 -14.45
C GLU A 192 14.75 -30.55 -13.65
N HIS A 193 15.12 -29.33 -14.02
CA HIS A 193 15.79 -28.44 -13.08
C HIS A 193 14.74 -27.96 -12.07
N THR A 194 15.00 -28.22 -10.79
CA THR A 194 14.07 -28.11 -9.67
C THR A 194 13.50 -26.70 -9.55
N VAL A 195 12.17 -26.57 -9.59
CA VAL A 195 11.43 -25.31 -9.38
C VAL A 195 11.80 -24.63 -8.05
N SER A 196 12.32 -25.39 -7.07
CA SER A 196 12.83 -24.90 -5.78
C SER A 196 14.13 -24.08 -5.92
N ASP A 197 15.05 -24.46 -6.81
CA ASP A 197 16.33 -23.77 -7.02
C ASP A 197 16.10 -22.34 -7.55
N ASP A 198 15.09 -22.15 -8.41
CA ASP A 198 14.73 -20.84 -8.98
C ASP A 198 14.15 -19.89 -7.91
N LYS A 199 13.29 -20.41 -7.02
CA LYS A 199 12.71 -19.63 -5.91
C LYS A 199 13.77 -19.18 -4.91
N TYR A 200 14.72 -20.05 -4.58
CA TYR A 200 15.84 -19.71 -3.69
C TYR A 200 16.65 -18.53 -4.25
N LEU A 201 17.01 -18.56 -5.54
CA LEU A 201 17.77 -17.48 -6.18
C LEU A 201 17.01 -16.14 -6.15
N LEU A 202 15.68 -16.17 -6.31
CA LEU A 202 14.83 -14.98 -6.19
C LEU A 202 14.79 -14.46 -4.75
N PHE A 203 14.69 -15.36 -3.77
CA PHE A 203 14.75 -15.02 -2.35
C PHE A 203 16.11 -14.41 -1.97
N GLU A 204 17.22 -14.98 -2.43
CA GLU A 204 18.56 -14.45 -2.18
C GLU A 204 18.69 -13.02 -2.71
N LYS A 205 18.27 -12.77 -3.95
CA LYS A 205 18.25 -11.42 -4.54
C LYS A 205 17.36 -10.46 -3.72
N TYR A 206 16.21 -10.93 -3.25
CA TYR A 206 15.31 -10.14 -2.41
C TYR A 206 16.00 -9.73 -1.09
N CYS A 207 16.70 -10.67 -0.44
CA CYS A 207 17.43 -10.47 0.81
C CYS A 207 18.56 -9.46 0.64
N LEU A 208 19.41 -9.64 -0.37
CA LEU A 208 20.54 -8.73 -0.62
C LEU A 208 20.05 -7.30 -0.91
N SER A 209 18.97 -7.16 -1.70
CA SER A 209 18.31 -5.86 -1.91
C SER A 209 17.72 -5.30 -0.61
N GLY A 210 17.15 -6.15 0.25
CA GLY A 210 16.60 -5.78 1.54
C GLY A 210 17.66 -5.22 2.48
N LEU A 211 18.77 -5.93 2.65
CA LEU A 211 19.91 -5.53 3.47
C LEU A 211 20.50 -4.20 2.99
N CYS A 212 20.71 -4.06 1.69
CA CYS A 212 21.22 -2.83 1.09
C CYS A 212 20.33 -1.62 1.41
N ARG A 213 19.00 -1.77 1.37
CA ARG A 213 18.06 -0.67 1.70
C ARG A 213 17.96 -0.35 3.18
N LEU A 214 18.52 -1.20 4.03
CA LEU A 214 18.66 -0.97 5.47
C LEU A 214 20.08 -0.53 5.85
N ASP A 215 20.94 -0.27 4.85
CA ASP A 215 22.35 0.05 5.04
C ASP A 215 23.13 -1.06 5.80
N LEU A 216 22.71 -2.32 5.63
CA LEU A 216 23.32 -3.50 6.24
C LEU A 216 24.19 -4.24 5.23
N LYS A 217 25.33 -4.75 5.71
CA LYS A 217 26.20 -5.64 4.95
C LYS A 217 25.89 -7.11 5.26
N PRO A 218 25.89 -8.01 4.27
CA PRO A 218 25.84 -9.45 4.51
C PRO A 218 26.96 -9.89 5.47
N LEU A 219 26.64 -10.72 6.45
CA LEU A 219 27.63 -11.33 7.35
C LEU A 219 28.26 -12.56 6.68
N ASP A 220 29.51 -12.88 7.01
CA ASP A 220 30.22 -14.03 6.43
C ASP A 220 29.55 -15.38 6.78
N ASN A 221 28.85 -15.45 7.92
CA ASN A 221 28.11 -16.63 8.38
C ASN A 221 26.63 -16.63 7.96
N LEU A 222 26.22 -15.71 7.09
CA LEU A 222 24.84 -15.60 6.62
C LEU A 222 24.48 -16.82 5.77
N ASN A 223 23.54 -17.64 6.26
CA ASN A 223 23.06 -18.82 5.57
C ASN A 223 21.62 -18.61 5.12
N LEU A 224 21.45 -18.01 3.94
CA LEU A 224 20.13 -17.76 3.35
C LEU A 224 19.45 -19.05 2.89
N HIS A 225 20.22 -20.04 2.40
CA HIS A 225 19.67 -21.33 1.95
C HIS A 225 18.92 -22.03 3.07
N ARG A 226 19.56 -22.20 4.23
CA ARG A 226 18.92 -22.84 5.39
C ARG A 226 17.68 -22.08 5.86
N LEU A 227 17.71 -20.74 5.84
CA LEU A 227 16.54 -19.95 6.22
C LEU A 227 15.40 -20.07 5.20
N TRP A 228 15.73 -20.21 3.91
CA TRP A 228 14.73 -20.49 2.88
C TRP A 228 14.13 -21.89 3.08
N ASP A 229 14.95 -22.92 3.31
CA ASP A 229 14.48 -24.29 3.59
C ASP A 229 13.52 -24.33 4.80
N GLU A 230 13.81 -23.53 5.84
CA GLU A 230 12.96 -23.39 7.03
C GLU A 230 11.64 -22.65 6.71
N ALA A 231 11.63 -21.72 5.74
CA ALA A 231 10.50 -20.85 5.45
C ALA A 231 9.61 -21.32 4.27
N GLU A 232 10.18 -21.99 3.28
CA GLU A 232 9.52 -22.44 2.04
C GLU A 232 8.25 -23.27 2.31
N PRO A 233 8.20 -24.19 3.28
CA PRO A 233 6.99 -24.96 3.58
C PRO A 233 5.79 -24.08 3.95
N PHE A 234 6.02 -22.85 4.41
CA PHE A 234 4.97 -21.90 4.76
C PHE A 234 4.60 -20.96 3.59
N ALA A 235 5.29 -21.02 2.44
CA ALA A 235 4.98 -20.14 1.31
C ALA A 235 3.54 -20.37 0.79
N ASP A 236 3.06 -21.60 0.80
CA ASP A 236 1.72 -21.96 0.30
C ASP A 236 0.58 -21.42 1.17
N ILE A 237 0.82 -21.18 2.48
CA ILE A 237 -0.21 -20.60 3.38
C ILE A 237 -0.37 -19.09 3.18
N ILE A 238 0.59 -18.42 2.52
CA ILE A 238 0.55 -16.98 2.30
C ILE A 238 -0.67 -16.58 1.47
N GLY A 239 -1.01 -17.35 0.43
CA GLY A 239 -2.18 -17.07 -0.41
C GLY A 239 -3.49 -17.09 0.39
N PRO A 240 -3.85 -18.20 1.06
CA PRO A 240 -5.02 -18.28 1.93
C PRO A 240 -5.04 -17.20 3.02
N TYR A 241 -3.92 -16.98 3.72
CA TYR A 241 -3.82 -15.94 4.75
C TYR A 241 -4.07 -14.54 4.17
N TRP A 242 -3.52 -14.26 3.00
CA TRP A 242 -3.69 -12.98 2.32
C TRP A 242 -5.14 -12.79 1.84
N SER A 243 -5.79 -13.83 1.31
CA SER A 243 -7.20 -13.80 0.93
C SER A 243 -8.12 -13.51 2.12
N LEU A 244 -7.85 -14.13 3.29
CA LEU A 244 -8.60 -13.84 4.52
C LEU A 244 -8.43 -12.36 4.93
N ARG A 245 -7.21 -11.83 4.84
CA ARG A 245 -6.94 -10.41 5.09
C ARG A 245 -7.73 -9.51 4.14
N ALA A 246 -7.75 -9.83 2.86
CA ALA A 246 -8.51 -9.07 1.87
C ALA A 246 -10.01 -9.07 2.17
N ALA A 247 -10.57 -10.20 2.60
CA ALA A 247 -11.97 -10.30 2.98
C ALA A 247 -12.32 -9.48 4.23
N LEU A 248 -11.41 -9.41 5.22
CA LEU A 248 -11.63 -8.67 6.46
C LEU A 248 -11.39 -7.16 6.34
N ALA A 249 -10.56 -6.72 5.39
CA ALA A 249 -10.20 -5.30 5.25
C ALA A 249 -11.42 -4.35 5.10
N PRO A 250 -12.41 -4.63 4.22
CA PRO A 250 -13.59 -3.76 4.09
C PRO A 250 -14.45 -3.72 5.35
N VAL A 251 -14.51 -4.81 6.12
CA VAL A 251 -15.27 -4.87 7.38
C VAL A 251 -14.64 -3.92 8.41
N LEU A 252 -13.31 -3.94 8.54
CA LEU A 252 -12.58 -3.08 9.46
C LEU A 252 -12.65 -1.60 9.04
N GLU A 253 -12.55 -1.31 7.74
CA GLU A 253 -12.76 0.04 7.20
C GLU A 253 -14.17 0.54 7.50
N THR A 254 -15.19 -0.27 7.22
CA THR A 254 -16.59 0.07 7.50
C THR A 254 -16.82 0.34 8.97
N TYR A 255 -16.22 -0.44 9.86
CA TYR A 255 -16.35 -0.22 11.30
C TYR A 255 -15.79 1.14 11.75
N ILE A 256 -14.64 1.55 11.22
CA ILE A 256 -14.06 2.88 11.50
C ILE A 256 -14.95 4.00 10.93
N LEU A 257 -15.52 3.80 9.74
CA LEU A 257 -16.41 4.78 9.12
C LEU A 257 -17.73 4.92 9.88
N LEU A 258 -18.28 3.80 10.38
CA LEU A 258 -19.48 3.80 11.21
C LEU A 258 -19.26 4.49 12.55
N ASP A 259 -18.13 4.29 13.21
CA ASP A 259 -17.76 5.04 14.42
C ASP A 259 -17.79 6.56 14.18
N ARG A 260 -17.26 7.01 13.04
CA ARG A 260 -17.25 8.44 12.67
C ARG A 260 -18.63 8.97 12.32
N LEU A 261 -19.44 8.18 11.61
CA LEU A 261 -20.82 8.52 11.30
C LEU A 261 -21.66 8.65 12.58
N LEU A 262 -21.52 7.69 13.49
CA LEU A 262 -22.19 7.71 14.80
C LEU A 262 -21.80 8.95 15.60
N PHE A 263 -20.50 9.28 15.66
CA PHE A 263 -20.02 10.49 16.35
C PHE A 263 -20.70 11.78 15.83
N LEU A 264 -20.93 11.88 14.53
CA LEU A 264 -21.64 13.02 13.93
C LEU A 264 -23.13 13.00 14.27
N GLN A 265 -23.78 11.85 14.19
CA GLN A 265 -25.20 11.69 14.50
C GLN A 265 -25.51 11.94 16.00
N GLU A 266 -24.53 11.69 16.87
CA GLU A 266 -24.61 11.99 18.31
C GLU A 266 -24.66 13.50 18.61
N GLN A 267 -24.32 14.38 17.66
CA GLN A 267 -24.35 15.85 17.86
C GLN A 267 -25.77 16.45 17.89
N GLY A 268 -26.81 15.63 17.73
CA GLY A 268 -28.21 16.00 17.84
C GLY A 268 -28.95 16.11 16.50
N SER A 269 -30.28 16.16 16.55
CA SER A 269 -31.17 15.92 15.41
C SER A 269 -31.10 16.93 14.26
N SER A 270 -30.39 18.04 14.43
CA SER A 270 -30.29 19.09 13.41
C SER A 270 -29.13 18.89 12.44
N LEU A 271 -28.15 18.08 12.80
CA LEU A 271 -27.00 17.75 11.95
C LEU A 271 -27.36 16.55 11.08
N GLU A 272 -27.34 16.77 9.76
CA GLU A 272 -27.53 15.70 8.78
C GLU A 272 -26.17 15.07 8.49
N ALA A 273 -26.03 13.75 8.68
CA ALA A 273 -24.80 13.02 8.36
C ALA A 273 -25.14 11.71 7.63
N VAL A 274 -24.46 11.47 6.51
CA VAL A 274 -24.63 10.29 5.66
C VAL A 274 -23.27 9.72 5.27
N MET A 275 -23.26 8.42 4.98
CA MET A 275 -22.11 7.70 4.48
C MET A 275 -22.44 7.15 3.10
N LEU A 276 -21.69 7.57 2.06
CA LEU A 276 -22.00 7.26 0.67
C LEU A 276 -20.76 6.78 -0.09
N PRO A 277 -20.89 5.74 -0.94
CA PRO A 277 -19.85 5.40 -1.91
C PRO A 277 -19.85 6.46 -3.02
N VAL A 278 -18.78 7.26 -3.09
CA VAL A 278 -18.61 8.37 -4.04
C VAL A 278 -17.65 8.05 -5.18
N PHE A 279 -16.83 7.00 -5.05
CA PHE A 279 -15.87 6.60 -6.09
C PHE A 279 -16.04 5.14 -6.54
N ASP A 280 -15.49 4.82 -7.70
CA ASP A 280 -15.25 3.44 -8.10
C ASP A 280 -14.12 2.86 -7.22
N PRO A 281 -14.36 1.78 -6.46
CA PRO A 281 -13.34 1.20 -5.59
C PRO A 281 -12.16 0.56 -6.34
N VAL A 282 -12.28 0.31 -7.65
CA VAL A 282 -11.15 -0.10 -8.50
C VAL A 282 -10.18 1.06 -8.70
N LEU A 283 -10.70 2.28 -8.87
CA LEU A 283 -9.91 3.50 -9.10
C LEU A 283 -9.43 4.13 -7.78
N SER A 284 -10.34 4.29 -6.83
CA SER A 284 -10.07 4.79 -5.48
C SER A 284 -10.68 3.83 -4.47
N PRO A 285 -9.91 2.86 -3.95
CA PRO A 285 -10.42 1.89 -3.01
C PRO A 285 -11.04 2.47 -1.74
N ARG A 286 -10.64 3.68 -1.36
CA ARG A 286 -11.29 4.43 -0.29
C ARG A 286 -12.40 5.23 -0.95
N ASN A 287 -13.46 4.51 -1.25
CA ASN A 287 -14.55 5.02 -2.07
C ASN A 287 -15.70 5.58 -1.25
N VAL A 288 -15.70 5.41 0.07
CA VAL A 288 -16.77 5.89 0.94
C VAL A 288 -16.40 7.26 1.51
N ALA A 289 -17.32 8.21 1.37
CA ALA A 289 -17.26 9.52 2.01
C ALA A 289 -18.29 9.62 3.14
N ILE A 290 -17.91 10.30 4.22
CA ILE A 290 -18.83 10.78 5.24
C ILE A 290 -19.13 12.23 4.92
N ILE A 291 -20.39 12.52 4.66
CA ILE A 291 -20.87 13.86 4.35
C ILE A 291 -21.75 14.31 5.50
N ALA A 292 -21.42 15.45 6.10
CA ALA A 292 -22.25 16.04 7.14
C ALA A 292 -22.50 17.52 6.90
N LYS A 293 -23.68 17.97 7.31
CA LYS A 293 -24.19 19.32 7.07
C LYS A 293 -24.96 19.83 8.28
N LYS A 294 -24.65 21.06 8.68
CA LYS A 294 -25.37 21.80 9.72
C LYS A 294 -26.64 22.43 9.14
N PRO A 295 -27.68 22.67 9.95
CA PRO A 295 -28.89 23.33 9.48
C PRO A 295 -28.54 24.73 8.94
N LYS A 296 -29.31 25.19 7.94
CA LYS A 296 -29.21 26.58 7.50
C LYS A 296 -29.73 27.47 8.64
N SER A 297 -28.85 28.34 9.14
CA SER A 297 -29.19 29.41 10.08
C SER A 297 -30.07 30.46 9.44
#